data_AF-A0A9R1S7R2-F1
#
_entry.id   AF-A0A9R1S7R2-F1
#
_cell.length_a   1.000
_cell.length_b   1.000
_cell.length_c   1.000
_cell.angle_alpha   90.00
_cell.angle_beta   90.00
_cell.angle_gamma   90.00
#
_symmetry.space_group_name_H-M   'P 1'
#
loop_
_entity.id
_entity.type
_entity.pdbx_description
1 polymer ?
#
loop_
_entity_poly.entity_id
_entity_poly.type
_entity_poly.pdbx_seq_one_letter_code
_entity_poly.pdbx_strand_id
1 'polypeptide(L)'
;MSAAAGKPSRSASAIVASTVSGYHLLKVDGYSRTKGVPTGERIKSRPFTLGGHRWHIEYYPNGQKPEYAEYISVFLNLDASVATAVKAQQKFSFADEETNQAPSLISTVNSYSSQQGWGVATFIKRADLEKSEHLKDDSFTIRCDIIVIGDYRAEDLLEETPPAFVTVAPSDLHQHLGDLLNTEKGADVVFEVGGHTFAAHRCPIASLQC
;
A
#
# COMPACT_ATOMS: atom_id res chain seq x y z
N MET A 1 56.08 9.61 -6.63
CA MET A 1 55.12 9.71 -5.52
C MET A 1 53.74 9.56 -6.12
N SER A 2 53.01 8.48 -5.82
CA SER A 2 51.65 8.27 -6.33
C SER A 2 50.67 8.88 -5.33
N ALA A 3 49.86 9.85 -5.78
CA ALA A 3 48.81 10.43 -4.97
C ALA A 3 47.65 9.43 -4.89
N ALA A 4 47.39 8.90 -3.70
CA ALA A 4 46.18 8.13 -3.44
C ALA A 4 44.97 9.07 -3.57
N ALA A 5 44.12 8.84 -4.58
CA ALA A 5 42.82 9.49 -4.66
C ALA A 5 41.97 9.01 -3.47
N GLY A 6 41.70 9.91 -2.52
CA GLY A 6 40.82 9.63 -1.39
C GLY A 6 39.43 9.28 -1.90
N LYS A 7 38.87 8.16 -1.45
CA LYS A 7 37.46 7.82 -1.74
C LYS A 7 36.57 8.95 -1.22
N PRO A 8 35.55 9.38 -1.97
CA PRO A 8 34.62 10.41 -1.50
C PRO A 8 33.86 9.89 -0.26
N SER A 9 33.79 10.74 0.77
CA SER A 9 32.97 10.48 1.95
C SER A 9 31.50 10.60 1.58
N ARG A 10 30.68 9.60 1.93
CA ARG A 10 29.22 9.59 1.72
C ARG A 10 28.52 9.71 3.07
N SER A 11 27.46 10.51 3.12
CA SER A 11 26.51 10.60 4.24
C SER A 11 25.10 10.58 3.65
N ALA A 12 24.16 9.97 4.36
CA ALA A 12 22.76 9.87 3.94
C ALA A 12 21.84 9.95 5.17
N SER A 13 20.70 10.61 5.00
CA SER A 13 19.65 10.72 6.03
C SER A 13 18.27 10.61 5.40
N ALA A 14 17.28 10.26 6.21
CA ALA A 14 15.88 10.15 5.85
C ALA A 14 15.04 11.13 6.66
N ILE A 15 13.96 11.64 6.06
CA ILE A 15 12.92 12.40 6.75
C ILE A 15 11.73 11.46 6.93
N VAL A 16 11.39 11.17 8.18
CA VAL A 16 10.31 10.24 8.54
C VAL A 16 9.18 11.03 9.18
N ALA A 17 7.95 10.79 8.72
CA ALA A 17 6.74 11.30 9.34
C ALA A 17 6.16 10.23 10.27
N SER A 18 5.85 10.60 11.52
CA SER A 18 5.04 9.74 12.39
C SER A 18 3.61 9.67 11.88
N THR A 19 3.04 8.47 11.81
CA THR A 19 1.68 8.27 11.32
C THR A 19 0.91 7.31 12.20
N VAL A 20 -0.39 7.57 12.37
CA VAL A 20 -1.34 6.65 12.99
C VAL A 20 -2.49 6.43 12.01
N SER A 21 -2.64 5.19 11.57
CA SER A 21 -3.62 4.79 10.57
C SER A 21 -4.76 3.99 11.21
N GLY A 22 -5.96 4.15 10.68
CA GLY A 22 -7.14 3.39 11.09
C GLY A 22 -8.32 3.67 10.19
N TYR A 23 -9.48 3.09 10.51
CA TYR A 23 -10.72 3.37 9.80
C TYR A 23 -11.91 3.40 10.74
N HIS A 24 -12.98 4.07 10.29
CA HIS A 24 -14.27 4.08 10.97
C HIS A 24 -15.38 3.62 10.01
N LEU A 25 -16.32 2.82 10.52
CA LEU A 25 -17.47 2.35 9.77
C LEU A 25 -18.73 3.07 10.27
N LEU A 26 -19.35 3.84 9.38
CA LEU A 26 -20.64 4.49 9.61
C LEU A 26 -21.73 3.70 8.89
N LYS A 27 -22.49 2.89 9.64
CA LYS A 27 -23.72 2.28 9.13
C LYS A 27 -24.84 3.31 9.12
N VAL A 28 -25.45 3.53 7.95
CA VAL A 28 -26.74 4.21 7.81
C VAL A 28 -27.79 3.12 7.74
N ASP A 29 -28.65 3.07 8.75
CA ASP A 29 -29.73 2.09 8.88
C ASP A 29 -31.07 2.83 8.76
N GLY A 30 -31.90 2.42 7.80
CA GLY A 30 -33.12 3.16 7.45
C GLY A 30 -32.86 4.35 6.52
N TYR A 31 -32.05 4.17 5.47
CA TYR A 31 -31.69 5.20 4.49
C TYR A 31 -32.90 5.97 3.96
N SER A 32 -33.99 5.29 3.64
CA SER A 32 -35.24 5.89 3.17
C SER A 32 -35.75 7.01 4.08
N ARG A 33 -35.57 6.88 5.40
CA ARG A 33 -35.99 7.87 6.41
C ARG A 33 -35.09 9.10 6.43
N THR A 34 -33.84 8.96 6.02
CA THR A 34 -32.88 10.08 5.95
C THR A 34 -33.17 11.02 4.78
N LYS A 35 -33.92 10.57 3.76
CA LYS A 35 -34.30 11.39 2.60
C LYS A 35 -35.17 12.61 2.96
N GLY A 36 -35.82 12.60 4.12
CA GLY A 36 -36.59 13.75 4.61
C GLY A 36 -35.76 14.90 5.17
N VAL A 37 -34.44 14.71 5.36
CA VAL A 37 -33.55 15.76 5.87
C VAL A 37 -33.36 16.84 4.79
N PRO A 38 -33.54 18.14 5.09
CA PRO A 38 -33.35 19.19 4.10
C PRO A 38 -31.93 19.20 3.49
N THR A 39 -31.79 19.66 2.24
CA THR A 39 -30.47 19.92 1.65
C THR A 39 -29.68 20.91 2.51
N GLY A 40 -28.41 20.62 2.74
CA GLY A 40 -27.53 21.40 3.62
C GLY A 40 -27.58 20.99 5.09
N GLU A 41 -28.58 20.22 5.52
CA GLU A 41 -28.64 19.65 6.86
C GLU A 41 -27.90 18.31 6.95
N ARG A 42 -27.42 17.99 8.15
CA ARG A 42 -26.52 16.86 8.38
C ARG A 42 -26.92 16.01 9.57
N ILE A 43 -26.59 14.73 9.46
CA ILE A 43 -26.63 13.78 10.57
C ILE A 43 -25.19 13.46 10.96
N LYS A 44 -24.88 13.54 12.26
CA LYS A 44 -23.54 13.24 12.78
C LYS A 44 -23.44 11.80 13.22
N SER A 45 -22.31 11.15 12.93
CA SER A 45 -21.94 9.90 13.56
C SER A 45 -21.72 10.10 15.07
N ARG A 46 -21.67 8.99 15.82
CA ARG A 46 -21.03 9.03 17.14
C ARG A 46 -19.56 9.38 16.96
N PRO A 47 -18.98 10.12 17.92
CA PRO A 47 -17.57 10.44 17.85
C PRO A 47 -16.71 9.21 18.15
N PHE A 48 -15.51 9.19 17.57
CA PHE A 48 -14.52 8.13 17.72
C PHE A 48 -13.12 8.73 17.85
N THR A 49 -12.15 7.94 18.30
CA THR A 49 -10.78 8.41 18.54
C THR A 49 -9.79 7.71 17.62
N LEU A 50 -8.91 8.49 17.01
CA LEU A 50 -7.78 7.99 16.21
C LEU A 50 -6.62 9.01 16.26
N GLY A 51 -5.40 8.51 16.43
CA GLY A 51 -4.20 9.36 16.48
C GLY A 51 -4.23 10.39 17.63
N GLY A 52 -4.89 10.08 18.75
CA GLY A 52 -5.04 11.00 19.89
C GLY A 52 -6.09 12.10 19.69
N HIS A 53 -6.80 12.11 18.56
CA HIS A 53 -7.83 13.10 18.26
C HIS A 53 -9.22 12.48 18.22
N ARG A 54 -10.23 13.27 18.61
CA ARG A 54 -11.64 12.88 18.56
C ARG A 54 -12.25 13.40 17.27
N TRP A 55 -12.88 12.50 16.52
CA TRP A 55 -13.42 12.73 15.20
C TRP A 55 -14.90 12.37 15.14
N HIS A 56 -15.62 12.89 14.16
CA HIS A 56 -16.92 12.38 13.74
C HIS A 56 -17.10 12.54 12.23
N ILE A 57 -18.02 11.78 11.66
CA ILE A 57 -18.43 11.91 10.27
C ILE A 57 -19.73 12.69 10.22
N GLU A 58 -19.82 13.66 9.32
CA GLU A 58 -21.06 14.33 8.94
C GLU A 58 -21.58 13.72 7.64
N TYR A 59 -22.82 13.22 7.69
CA TYR A 59 -23.55 12.63 6.58
C TYR A 59 -24.67 13.57 6.13
N TYR A 60 -24.65 13.95 4.85
CA TYR A 60 -25.65 14.80 4.22
C TYR A 60 -26.41 13.97 3.18
N PRO A 61 -27.61 13.43 3.51
CA PRO A 61 -28.36 12.57 2.59
C PRO A 61 -28.79 13.32 1.31
N ASN A 62 -29.00 14.63 1.41
CA ASN A 62 -29.49 15.49 0.34
C ASN A 62 -28.50 16.58 -0.08
N GLY A 63 -27.20 16.30 0.04
CA GLY A 63 -26.12 17.19 -0.36
C GLY A 63 -25.77 18.26 0.68
N GLN A 64 -24.49 18.63 0.75
CA GLN A 64 -24.02 19.70 1.66
C GLN A 64 -24.48 21.10 1.22
N LYS A 65 -24.72 21.29 -0.08
CA LYS A 65 -25.20 22.54 -0.69
C LYS A 65 -26.25 22.24 -1.75
N PRO A 66 -27.06 23.24 -2.15
CA PRO A 66 -28.03 23.10 -3.24
C PRO A 66 -27.44 22.56 -4.55
N GLU A 67 -26.20 22.95 -4.88
CA GLU A 67 -25.49 22.45 -6.07
C GLU A 67 -25.17 20.95 -6.03
N TYR A 68 -25.19 20.33 -4.85
CA TYR A 68 -24.98 18.89 -4.64
C TYR A 68 -26.27 18.18 -4.22
N ALA A 69 -27.43 18.78 -4.44
CA ALA A 69 -28.71 18.29 -3.91
C ALA A 69 -29.09 16.88 -4.39
N GLU A 70 -28.50 16.36 -5.46
CA GLU A 70 -28.72 14.99 -5.97
C GLU A 70 -27.76 13.95 -5.38
N TYR A 71 -26.73 14.41 -4.66
CA TYR A 71 -25.68 13.59 -4.10
C TYR A 71 -25.87 13.38 -2.60
N ILE A 72 -25.32 12.27 -2.13
CA ILE A 72 -24.93 12.13 -0.73
C ILE A 72 -23.56 12.79 -0.58
N SER A 73 -23.39 13.61 0.46
CA SER A 73 -22.09 14.17 0.83
C SER A 73 -21.63 13.61 2.17
N VAL A 74 -20.33 13.39 2.31
CA VAL A 74 -19.72 12.91 3.57
C VAL A 74 -18.45 13.67 3.91
N PHE A 75 -18.29 14.04 5.18
CA PHE A 75 -17.15 14.81 5.66
C PHE A 75 -16.64 14.29 7.00
N LEU A 76 -15.31 14.20 7.13
CA LEU A 76 -14.64 13.95 8.40
C LEU A 76 -14.41 15.29 9.10
N ASN A 77 -14.72 15.36 10.38
CA ASN A 77 -14.60 16.57 11.20
C ASN A 77 -13.95 16.24 12.55
N LEU A 78 -13.23 17.21 13.11
CA LEU A 78 -12.81 17.14 14.51
C LEU A 78 -14.01 17.38 15.43
N ASP A 79 -14.14 16.54 16.46
CA ASP A 79 -15.12 16.66 17.54
C ASP A 79 -14.49 17.32 18.79
N ALA A 80 -13.56 18.26 18.57
CA ALA A 80 -12.89 19.02 19.61
C ALA A 80 -12.41 20.36 19.08
N SER A 81 -12.34 21.36 19.95
CA SER A 81 -11.62 22.61 19.66
C SER A 81 -10.12 22.36 19.82
N VAL A 82 -9.35 22.59 18.77
CA VAL A 82 -7.89 22.42 18.76
C VAL A 82 -7.20 23.76 18.58
N ALA A 83 -6.10 23.97 19.32
CA ALA A 83 -5.27 25.18 19.17
C ALA A 83 -4.41 25.11 17.89
N THR A 84 -4.06 23.91 17.44
CA THR A 84 -3.24 23.66 16.27
C THR A 84 -3.98 22.70 15.34
N ALA A 85 -3.96 22.99 14.04
CA ALA A 85 -4.61 22.14 13.05
C ALA A 85 -3.94 20.76 13.00
N VAL A 86 -4.77 19.72 12.89
CA VAL A 86 -4.33 18.33 12.76
C VAL A 86 -4.15 18.00 11.29
N LYS A 87 -2.98 17.48 10.91
CA LYS A 87 -2.76 16.99 9.54
C LYS A 87 -3.27 15.56 9.43
N ALA A 88 -4.17 15.32 8.50
CA ALA A 88 -4.62 13.95 8.22
C ALA A 88 -5.00 13.76 6.76
N GLN A 89 -4.90 12.51 6.33
CA GLN A 89 -5.45 12.03 5.06
C GLN A 89 -6.74 11.27 5.35
N GLN A 90 -7.69 11.31 4.41
CA GLN A 90 -8.93 10.55 4.50
C GLN A 90 -9.32 9.98 3.14
N LYS A 91 -9.95 8.82 3.15
CA LYS A 91 -10.70 8.28 2.02
C LYS A 91 -12.03 7.72 2.49
N PHE A 92 -13.09 8.08 1.78
CA PHE A 92 -14.41 7.45 1.93
C PHE A 92 -14.61 6.39 0.86
N SER A 93 -15.19 5.24 1.24
CA SER A 93 -15.61 4.16 0.34
C SER A 93 -16.83 3.45 0.93
N PHE A 94 -17.40 2.49 0.20
CA PHE A 94 -18.33 1.55 0.83
C PHE A 94 -17.56 0.45 1.56
N ALA A 95 -18.16 -0.12 2.60
CA ALA A 95 -17.50 -1.14 3.42
C ALA A 95 -17.37 -2.50 2.72
N ASP A 96 -18.22 -2.78 1.74
CA ASP A 96 -18.22 -4.02 0.96
C ASP A 96 -17.23 -4.00 -0.22
N GLU A 97 -16.59 -2.87 -0.51
CA GLU A 97 -15.54 -2.71 -1.52
C GLU A 97 -14.16 -3.20 -1.02
N GLU A 98 -14.12 -4.21 -0.15
CA GLU A 98 -12.95 -4.60 0.64
C GLU A 98 -11.68 -4.78 -0.21
N THR A 99 -10.76 -3.82 -0.09
CA THR A 99 -9.39 -3.99 -0.60
C THR A 99 -8.52 -4.55 0.52
N ASN A 100 -8.04 -5.79 0.38
CA ASN A 100 -7.03 -6.43 1.25
C ASN A 100 -5.66 -5.71 1.30
N GLN A 101 -5.57 -4.50 0.76
CA GLN A 101 -4.37 -3.68 0.76
C GLN A 101 -4.45 -2.67 1.89
N ALA A 102 -3.33 -2.48 2.59
CA ALA A 102 -3.16 -1.32 3.46
C ALA A 102 -3.59 -0.06 2.68
N PRO A 103 -4.36 0.86 3.29
CA PRO A 103 -4.86 2.02 2.57
C PRO A 103 -3.69 2.77 1.93
N SER A 104 -3.49 2.61 0.62
CA SER A 104 -2.69 3.54 -0.16
C SER A 104 -3.57 4.77 -0.29
N LEU A 105 -3.63 5.57 0.78
CA LEU A 105 -4.27 6.87 0.74
C LEU A 105 -3.43 7.77 -0.16
N ILE A 106 -3.61 7.63 -1.47
CA ILE A 106 -3.19 8.63 -2.47
C ILE A 106 -4.19 9.80 -2.39
N SER A 107 -4.42 10.31 -1.18
CA SER A 107 -5.36 11.38 -0.89
C SER A 107 -4.58 12.57 -0.36
N THR A 108 -5.08 13.77 -0.68
CA THR A 108 -4.48 15.02 -0.24
C THR A 108 -4.39 15.07 1.28
N VAL A 109 -3.23 15.50 1.80
CA VAL A 109 -3.07 15.82 3.22
C VAL A 109 -3.87 17.09 3.50
N ASN A 110 -4.88 16.96 4.36
CA ASN A 110 -5.73 18.07 4.77
C ASN A 110 -5.34 18.55 6.16
N SER A 111 -5.53 19.86 6.40
CA SER A 111 -5.38 20.45 7.73
C SER A 111 -6.75 20.64 8.36
N TYR A 112 -7.03 19.90 9.42
CA TYR A 112 -8.29 19.94 10.15
C TYR A 112 -8.16 20.93 11.30
N SER A 113 -8.95 22.00 11.25
CA SER A 113 -9.03 23.01 12.30
C SER A 113 -10.40 22.95 12.98
N SER A 114 -10.57 23.67 14.08
CA SER A 114 -11.87 23.80 14.75
C SER A 114 -12.94 24.27 13.75
N GLN A 115 -14.05 23.53 13.68
CA GLN A 115 -15.19 23.81 12.78
C GLN A 115 -14.92 23.61 11.28
N GLN A 116 -13.78 23.04 10.89
CA GLN A 116 -13.47 22.73 9.49
C GLN A 116 -13.39 21.22 9.26
N GLY A 117 -14.20 20.74 8.33
CA GLY A 117 -14.21 19.35 7.87
C GLY A 117 -13.69 19.21 6.44
N TRP A 118 -13.24 18.00 6.11
CA TRP A 118 -12.80 17.62 4.77
C TRP A 118 -13.48 16.34 4.34
N GLY A 119 -13.88 16.27 3.07
CA GLY A 119 -14.70 15.17 2.58
C GLY A 119 -15.04 15.26 1.11
N VAL A 120 -16.09 14.55 0.72
CA VAL A 120 -16.52 14.41 -0.67
C VAL A 120 -17.96 14.89 -0.79
N ALA A 121 -18.13 16.05 -1.42
CA ALA A 121 -19.45 16.66 -1.63
C ALA A 121 -20.33 15.83 -2.58
N THR A 122 -19.72 15.10 -3.50
CA THR A 122 -20.38 14.29 -4.52
C THR A 122 -20.05 12.81 -4.35
N PHE A 123 -20.11 12.28 -3.13
CA PHE A 123 -19.65 10.92 -2.81
C PHE A 123 -20.35 9.86 -3.67
N ILE A 124 -21.68 9.93 -3.75
CA ILE A 124 -22.49 9.12 -4.68
C ILE A 124 -23.78 9.86 -5.01
N LYS A 125 -24.30 9.75 -6.24
CA LYS A 125 -25.66 10.20 -6.54
C LYS A 125 -26.65 9.28 -5.84
N ARG A 126 -27.73 9.83 -5.28
CA ARG A 126 -28.76 8.99 -4.63
C ARG A 126 -29.35 7.94 -5.58
N ALA A 127 -29.66 8.35 -6.81
CA ALA A 127 -30.19 7.45 -7.83
C ALA A 127 -29.24 6.30 -8.20
N ASP A 128 -27.92 6.52 -8.06
CA ASP A 128 -26.92 5.50 -8.31
C ASP A 128 -26.79 4.57 -7.10
N LEU A 129 -26.79 5.11 -5.86
CA LEU A 129 -26.84 4.30 -4.63
C LEU A 129 -28.05 3.36 -4.63
N GLU A 130 -29.24 3.87 -4.97
CA GLU A 130 -30.50 3.11 -4.99
C GLU A 130 -30.52 1.95 -6.00
N LYS A 131 -29.64 2.00 -7.01
CA LYS A 131 -29.46 0.94 -8.02
C LYS A 131 -28.25 0.06 -7.73
N SER A 132 -27.40 0.47 -6.79
CA SER A 132 -26.15 -0.22 -6.47
C SER A 132 -26.40 -1.41 -5.53
N GLU A 133 -25.43 -2.31 -5.48
CA GLU A 133 -25.44 -3.43 -4.53
C GLU A 133 -25.10 -2.99 -3.10
N HIS A 134 -24.61 -1.76 -2.89
CA HIS A 134 -24.21 -1.27 -1.57
C HIS A 134 -25.40 -1.02 -0.63
N LEU A 135 -26.59 -0.75 -1.19
CA LEU A 135 -27.81 -0.54 -0.42
C LEU A 135 -28.57 -1.87 -0.28
N LYS A 136 -28.52 -2.46 0.92
CA LYS A 136 -29.18 -3.73 1.26
C LYS A 136 -30.09 -3.52 2.45
N ASP A 137 -31.33 -3.98 2.37
CA ASP A 137 -32.32 -3.88 3.45
C ASP A 137 -32.45 -2.45 4.02
N ASP A 138 -32.57 -1.46 3.12
CA ASP A 138 -32.61 -0.02 3.45
C ASP A 138 -31.40 0.47 4.26
N SER A 139 -30.25 -0.21 4.15
CA SER A 139 -29.03 0.08 4.89
C SER A 139 -27.80 0.04 4.00
N PHE A 140 -26.80 0.85 4.34
CA PHE A 140 -25.47 0.78 3.74
C PHE A 140 -24.42 1.23 4.75
N THR A 141 -23.15 0.89 4.52
CA THR A 141 -22.06 1.25 5.44
C THR A 141 -20.98 2.01 4.68
N ILE A 142 -20.67 3.20 5.18
CA ILE A 142 -19.59 4.05 4.69
C ILE A 142 -18.35 3.75 5.51
N ARG A 143 -17.25 3.41 4.84
CA ARG A 143 -15.92 3.29 5.44
C ARG A 143 -15.16 4.60 5.26
N CYS A 144 -14.53 5.07 6.33
CA CYS A 144 -13.62 6.20 6.31
C CYS A 144 -12.25 5.74 6.78
N ASP A 145 -11.31 5.56 5.85
CA ASP A 145 -9.91 5.30 6.16
C ASP A 145 -9.21 6.62 6.46
N ILE A 146 -8.41 6.66 7.52
CA ILE A 146 -7.82 7.88 8.06
C ILE A 146 -6.35 7.62 8.42
N ILE A 147 -5.46 8.52 8.02
CA ILE A 147 -4.07 8.55 8.47
C ILE A 147 -3.81 9.90 9.11
N VAL A 148 -3.57 9.91 10.42
CA VAL A 148 -3.16 11.10 11.16
C VAL A 148 -1.64 11.23 11.06
N ILE A 149 -1.17 12.40 10.65
CA ILE A 149 0.26 12.69 10.47
C ILE A 149 0.72 13.56 11.64
N GLY A 150 1.66 13.03 12.42
CA GLY A 150 2.29 13.73 13.53
C GLY A 150 3.57 14.45 13.12
N ASP A 151 4.55 14.45 14.02
CA ASP A 151 5.82 15.13 13.83
C ASP A 151 6.70 14.45 12.78
N TYR A 152 7.57 15.27 12.20
CA TYR A 152 8.62 14.87 11.28
C TYR A 152 9.95 14.82 12.02
N ARG A 153 10.79 13.83 11.70
CA ARG A 153 12.14 13.72 12.24
C ARG A 153 13.15 13.34 11.15
N ALA A 154 14.36 13.84 11.31
CA ALA A 154 15.50 13.42 10.50
C ALA A 154 16.21 12.27 11.21
N GLU A 155 16.47 11.20 10.47
CA GLU A 155 17.20 10.03 10.93
C GLU A 155 18.39 9.81 9.99
N ASP A 156 19.56 9.47 10.54
CA ASP A 156 20.67 9.02 9.70
C ASP A 156 20.29 7.68 9.09
N LEU A 157 20.49 7.53 7.78
CA LEU A 157 20.39 6.23 7.15
C LEU A 157 21.65 5.49 7.54
N LEU A 158 21.51 4.55 8.47
CA LEU A 158 22.55 3.55 8.70
C LEU A 158 22.89 2.97 7.34
N GLU A 159 24.18 2.93 7.00
CA GLU A 159 24.64 2.23 5.81
C GLU A 159 24.09 0.81 5.94
N GLU A 160 23.02 0.50 5.21
CA GLU A 160 22.66 -0.89 5.00
C GLU A 160 23.90 -1.49 4.40
N THR A 161 24.55 -2.37 5.17
CA THR A 161 25.65 -3.20 4.69
C THR A 161 25.22 -3.63 3.29
N PRO A 162 25.94 -3.23 2.21
CA PRO A 162 25.55 -3.68 0.88
C PRO A 162 25.37 -5.19 1.00
N PRO A 163 24.27 -5.78 0.47
CA PRO A 163 23.99 -7.19 0.65
C PRO A 163 25.29 -7.89 0.37
N ALA A 164 25.82 -8.59 1.40
CA ALA A 164 27.15 -9.17 1.32
C ALA A 164 27.21 -9.83 -0.05
N PHE A 165 28.07 -9.31 -0.95
CA PHE A 165 28.28 -9.98 -2.21
C PHE A 165 28.71 -11.37 -1.76
N VAL A 166 27.79 -12.35 -1.90
CA VAL A 166 28.11 -13.73 -1.66
C VAL A 166 29.21 -13.97 -2.67
N THR A 167 30.45 -14.01 -2.18
CA THR A 167 31.57 -14.48 -2.98
C THR A 167 31.26 -15.94 -3.21
N VAL A 168 30.54 -16.22 -4.29
CA VAL A 168 30.32 -17.56 -4.78
C VAL A 168 31.72 -18.10 -5.02
N ALA A 169 32.07 -19.19 -4.33
CA ALA A 169 33.33 -19.88 -4.60
C ALA A 169 33.39 -20.18 -6.11
N PRO A 170 34.53 -19.99 -6.78
CA PRO A 170 34.63 -20.28 -8.20
C PRO A 170 34.18 -21.72 -8.46
N SER A 171 33.32 -21.93 -9.47
CA SER A 171 32.79 -23.26 -9.78
C SER A 171 33.93 -24.25 -10.05
N ASP A 172 33.93 -25.37 -9.33
CA ASP A 172 34.80 -26.52 -9.48
C ASP A 172 34.24 -27.54 -10.50
N LEU A 173 33.32 -27.10 -11.37
CA LEU A 173 32.66 -27.93 -12.39
C LEU A 173 33.67 -28.70 -13.26
N HIS A 174 34.84 -28.10 -13.53
CA HIS A 174 35.91 -28.75 -14.28
C HIS A 174 36.51 -29.96 -13.55
N GLN A 175 36.59 -29.93 -12.21
CA GLN A 175 37.04 -31.06 -11.39
C GLN A 175 35.95 -32.13 -11.32
N HIS A 176 34.70 -31.74 -11.07
CA HIS A 176 33.59 -32.70 -11.07
C HIS A 176 33.38 -33.39 -12.42
N LEU A 177 33.58 -32.70 -13.54
CA LEU A 177 33.54 -33.32 -14.86
C LEU A 177 34.75 -34.24 -15.09
N GLY A 178 35.94 -33.83 -14.63
CA GLY A 178 37.15 -34.67 -14.66
C GLY A 178 36.98 -35.98 -13.88
N ASP A 179 36.37 -35.92 -12.69
CA ASP A 179 36.09 -37.10 -11.87
C ASP A 179 35.05 -38.01 -12.54
N LEU A 180 34.06 -37.46 -13.23
CA LEU A 180 33.06 -38.23 -13.99
C LEU A 180 33.69 -39.01 -15.15
N LEU A 181 34.67 -38.41 -15.83
CA LEU A 181 35.45 -39.08 -16.88
C LEU A 181 36.39 -40.15 -16.29
N ASN A 182 37.07 -39.83 -15.19
CA ASN A 182 38.03 -40.76 -14.56
C ASN A 182 37.36 -41.95 -13.87
N THR A 183 36.15 -41.78 -13.34
CA THR A 183 35.43 -42.84 -12.61
C THR A 183 34.52 -43.69 -13.51
N GLU A 184 34.37 -43.33 -14.79
CA GLU A 184 33.52 -43.98 -15.80
C GLU A 184 32.04 -44.15 -15.38
N LYS A 185 31.62 -43.46 -14.31
CA LYS A 185 30.31 -43.65 -13.70
C LYS A 185 29.24 -43.02 -14.59
N GLY A 186 28.34 -43.83 -15.13
CA GLY A 186 27.26 -43.38 -16.01
C GLY A 186 27.65 -43.24 -17.49
N ALA A 187 28.79 -43.82 -17.91
CA ALA A 187 29.16 -43.91 -19.31
C ALA A 187 28.13 -44.72 -20.11
N ASP A 188 27.77 -44.23 -21.29
CA ASP A 188 26.73 -44.79 -22.16
C ASP A 188 27.26 -45.12 -23.58
N VAL A 189 28.54 -44.85 -23.85
CA VAL A 189 29.27 -45.26 -25.06
C VAL A 189 30.67 -45.78 -24.74
N VAL A 190 31.20 -46.64 -25.61
CA VAL A 190 32.57 -47.16 -25.54
C VAL A 190 33.25 -47.00 -26.89
N PHE A 191 34.46 -46.43 -26.91
CA PHE A 191 35.29 -46.29 -28.10
C PHE A 191 36.42 -47.29 -28.09
N GLU A 192 36.64 -48.00 -29.21
CA GLU A 192 37.80 -48.88 -29.39
C GLU A 192 38.82 -48.19 -30.30
N VAL A 193 40.04 -47.99 -29.79
CA VAL A 193 41.14 -47.35 -30.53
C VAL A 193 42.40 -48.18 -30.35
N GLY A 194 42.89 -48.79 -31.43
CA GLY A 194 44.14 -49.56 -31.41
C GLY A 194 44.14 -50.78 -30.48
N GLY A 195 43.00 -51.42 -30.27
CA GLY A 195 42.86 -52.62 -29.41
C GLY A 195 42.58 -52.34 -27.93
N HIS A 196 42.40 -51.07 -27.55
CA HIS A 196 42.00 -50.67 -26.21
C HIS A 196 40.62 -49.98 -26.23
N THR A 197 39.80 -50.25 -25.21
CA THR A 197 38.45 -49.70 -25.06
C THR A 197 38.39 -48.61 -23.99
N PHE A 198 37.73 -47.49 -24.30
CA PHE A 198 37.52 -46.34 -23.41
C PHE A 198 36.03 -46.03 -23.26
N ALA A 199 35.52 -45.98 -22.03
CA ALA A 199 34.13 -45.61 -21.75
C ALA A 199 33.96 -44.07 -21.76
N ALA A 200 32.84 -43.59 -22.30
CA ALA A 200 32.53 -42.16 -22.42
C ALA A 200 31.02 -41.90 -22.37
N HIS A 201 30.64 -40.62 -22.34
CA HIS A 201 29.25 -40.17 -22.14
C HIS A 201 28.74 -39.37 -23.37
N ARG A 202 27.60 -39.75 -23.96
CA ARG A 202 26.90 -39.05 -25.06
C ARG A 202 26.08 -37.89 -24.48
N CYS A 203 26.60 -36.67 -24.57
CA CYS A 203 25.73 -35.50 -24.43
C CYS A 203 25.39 -34.97 -25.84
N PRO A 204 24.10 -34.84 -26.22
CA PRO A 204 23.73 -34.09 -27.42
C PRO A 204 24.11 -32.62 -27.23
N ILE A 205 25.16 -32.18 -27.93
CA ILE A 205 25.45 -30.76 -28.11
C ILE A 205 24.32 -30.16 -28.94
N ALA A 206 23.37 -29.52 -28.27
CA ALA A 206 22.56 -28.47 -28.86
C ALA A 206 22.80 -27.19 -28.05
N SER A 207 23.96 -26.57 -28.31
CA SER A 207 24.28 -25.23 -27.82
C SER A 207 24.65 -24.36 -29.02
N LEU A 208 23.67 -23.53 -29.40
CA LEU A 208 23.79 -22.17 -29.96
C LEU A 208 24.74 -21.96 -31.15
N GLN A 209 24.12 -21.85 -32.32
CA GLN A 209 24.65 -21.14 -33.49
C GLN A 209 24.81 -19.65 -33.14
N CYS A 210 25.99 -19.07 -33.37
CA CYS A 210 26.14 -17.64 -33.63
C CYS A 210 25.68 -17.31 -35.04
#